data_AF-A0A7S0WU03-F1
#
_entry.id   AF-A0A7S0WU03-F1
#
_cell.length_a   1.000
_cell.length_b   1.000
_cell.length_c   1.000
_cell.angle_alpha   90.00
_cell.angle_beta   90.00
_cell.angle_gamma   90.00
#
_symmetry.space_group_name_H-M   'P 1'
#
loop_
_entity.id
_entity.type
_entity.pdbx_description
1 polymer ?
#
loop_
_entity_poly.entity_id
_entity_poly.type
_entity_poly.pdbx_seq_one_letter_code
_entity_poly.pdbx_strand_id
1 'polypeptide(L)'
;AEAGKNSRGWRPLDEAAAAGNFALTKLLLEHAQATAWFEFEEKKPLLMQALKDLPDFTMKVAWSLGSMLLSPLLKKFAPYDTYTVWKRGLCLRIDGTLVGLSEEEAKAATWKFWKRGHFSLLVSADTPDVKILLVDHGKKRAVDSEFNHPKHQGGRTTDEDVRTLLSEPVDKSKTAAEEFSFKPVKSWRGRHKTEQVDGWMTRVYDASFKLHSKVVVKTSAYSVHGTFEEYLASVPSQDRVVDVDFGIGDIAGAGGGK
;
A
#
# COMPACT_ATOMS: atom_id res chain seq x y z
N ALA A 1 7.58 25.64 -3.29
CA ALA A 1 7.24 24.75 -2.17
C ALA A 1 5.92 24.08 -2.50
N GLU A 2 5.80 22.76 -2.36
CA GLU A 2 4.49 22.11 -2.36
C GLU A 2 3.66 22.69 -1.19
N ALA A 3 2.37 22.95 -1.40
CA ALA A 3 1.52 23.51 -0.36
C ALA A 3 1.56 22.63 0.91
N GLY A 4 1.74 23.26 2.08
CA GLY A 4 1.77 22.55 3.37
C GLY A 4 3.08 21.83 3.70
N LYS A 5 4.18 22.09 2.99
CA LYS A 5 5.52 21.52 3.30
C LYS A 5 6.59 22.60 3.42
N ASN A 6 7.60 22.35 4.25
CA ASN A 6 8.76 23.25 4.39
C ASN A 6 9.70 23.17 3.17
N SER A 7 10.80 23.94 3.20
CA SER A 7 11.80 23.97 2.10
C SER A 7 12.48 22.63 1.83
N ARG A 8 12.51 21.72 2.81
CA ARG A 8 13.01 20.34 2.69
C ARG A 8 11.91 19.35 2.27
N GLY A 9 10.67 19.83 2.10
CA GLY A 9 9.52 19.04 1.69
C GLY A 9 8.95 18.15 2.80
N TRP A 10 9.13 18.50 4.08
CA TRP A 10 8.52 17.82 5.22
C TRP A 10 7.21 18.51 5.61
N ARG A 11 6.20 17.72 5.99
CA ARG A 11 4.93 18.23 6.53
C ARG A 11 5.12 18.65 7.99
N PRO A 12 4.25 19.52 8.54
CA PRO A 12 4.26 19.84 9.96
C PRO A 12 4.24 18.61 10.87
N LEU A 13 3.46 17.57 10.51
CA LEU A 13 3.40 16.32 11.26
C LEU A 13 4.76 15.62 11.34
N ASP A 14 5.47 15.56 10.21
CA ASP A 14 6.78 14.92 10.10
C ASP A 14 7.82 15.66 10.96
N GLU A 15 7.77 17.00 10.97
CA GLU A 15 8.63 17.84 11.82
C GLU A 15 8.32 17.68 13.31
N ALA A 16 7.04 17.63 13.68
CA ALA A 16 6.62 17.43 15.07
C ALA A 16 7.05 16.05 15.60
N ALA A 17 6.90 15.02 14.76
CA ALA A 17 7.31 13.65 15.09
C ALA A 17 8.84 13.57 15.26
N ALA A 18 9.60 14.17 14.33
CA ALA A 18 11.06 14.19 14.40
C ALA A 18 11.61 14.99 15.58
N ALA A 19 10.88 16.01 16.04
CA ALA A 19 11.20 16.76 17.25
C ALA A 19 10.85 16.01 18.54
N GLY A 20 10.22 14.83 18.46
CA GLY A 20 9.77 14.08 19.63
C GLY A 20 8.59 14.73 20.36
N ASN A 21 7.91 15.72 19.76
CA ASN A 21 6.87 16.47 20.44
C ASN A 21 5.54 15.72 20.41
N PHE A 22 5.26 14.97 21.48
CA PHE A 22 4.07 14.14 21.60
C PHE A 22 2.75 14.90 21.39
N ALA A 23 2.56 16.01 22.11
CA ALA A 23 1.30 16.76 22.07
C ALA A 23 1.03 17.35 20.68
N LEU A 24 2.06 17.91 20.04
CA LEU A 24 1.94 18.48 18.71
C LEU A 24 1.75 17.39 17.63
N THR A 25 2.48 16.28 17.76
CA THR A 25 2.34 15.12 16.86
C THR A 25 0.93 14.56 16.90
N LYS A 26 0.37 14.39 18.11
CA LYS A 26 -1.02 13.93 18.29
C LYS A 26 -2.02 14.83 17.58
N LEU A 27 -1.94 16.14 17.83
CA LEU A 27 -2.85 17.12 17.21
C LEU A 27 -2.77 17.09 15.68
N LEU A 28 -1.56 17.03 15.13
CA LEU A 28 -1.35 17.02 13.68
C LEU A 28 -1.74 15.69 13.03
N LEU A 29 -1.58 14.57 13.75
CA LEU A 29 -2.01 13.25 13.30
C LEU A 29 -3.53 13.17 13.24
N GLU A 30 -4.23 13.67 14.26
CA GLU A 30 -5.70 13.78 14.27
C GLU A 30 -6.20 14.61 13.07
N HIS A 31 -5.54 15.74 12.79
CA HIS A 31 -5.89 16.58 11.65
C HIS A 31 -5.61 15.90 10.30
N ALA A 32 -4.48 15.19 10.18
CA ALA A 32 -4.14 14.45 8.97
C ALA A 32 -5.14 13.32 8.70
N GLN A 33 -5.56 12.59 9.72
CA GLN A 33 -6.60 11.56 9.62
C GLN A 33 -7.95 12.17 9.20
N ALA A 34 -8.34 13.29 9.79
CA ALA A 34 -9.56 14.00 9.39
C ALA A 34 -9.51 14.50 7.95
N THR A 35 -8.36 15.01 7.50
CA THR A 35 -8.16 15.47 6.11
C THR A 35 -8.27 14.30 5.14
N ALA A 36 -7.60 13.18 5.43
CA ALA A 36 -7.69 11.97 4.62
C ALA A 36 -9.14 11.44 4.53
N TRP A 37 -9.89 11.55 5.61
CA TRP A 37 -11.32 11.22 5.62
C TRP A 37 -12.13 12.13 4.68
N PHE A 38 -11.93 13.44 4.73
CA PHE A 38 -12.63 14.36 3.84
C PHE A 38 -12.29 14.14 2.36
N GLU A 39 -11.01 13.88 2.04
CA GLU A 39 -10.60 13.54 0.68
C GLU A 39 -11.23 12.22 0.20
N PHE A 40 -11.39 11.25 1.10
CA PHE A 40 -12.09 10.01 0.80
C PHE A 40 -13.57 10.26 0.50
N GLU A 41 -14.26 11.05 1.34
CA GLU A 41 -15.66 11.43 1.13
C GLU A 41 -15.86 12.23 -0.16
N GLU A 42 -14.92 13.10 -0.53
CA GLU A 42 -14.97 13.82 -1.81
C GLU A 42 -14.87 12.89 -3.02
N LYS A 43 -14.07 11.82 -2.92
CA LYS A 43 -13.87 10.82 -3.99
C LYS A 43 -14.97 9.75 -4.01
N LYS A 44 -15.71 9.58 -2.93
CA LYS A 44 -16.77 8.57 -2.78
C LYS A 44 -17.80 8.61 -3.91
N PRO A 45 -18.36 9.77 -4.35
CA PRO A 45 -19.28 9.82 -5.48
C PRO A 45 -18.70 9.27 -6.79
N LEU A 46 -17.42 9.50 -7.06
CA LEU A 46 -16.76 8.97 -8.26
C LEU A 46 -16.65 7.44 -8.22
N LEU A 47 -16.33 6.88 -7.05
CA LEU A 47 -16.33 5.43 -6.84
C LEU A 47 -17.74 4.85 -7.05
N MET A 48 -18.78 5.54 -6.55
CA MET A 48 -20.17 5.09 -6.70
C MET A 48 -20.61 5.10 -8.15
N GLN A 49 -20.26 6.17 -8.88
CA GLN A 49 -20.57 6.27 -10.30
C GLN A 49 -19.87 5.15 -11.08
N ALA A 50 -18.60 4.86 -10.78
CA ALA A 50 -17.88 3.75 -11.42
C ALA A 50 -18.54 2.38 -11.13
N LEU A 51 -19.01 2.12 -9.91
CA LEU A 51 -19.74 0.89 -9.58
C LEU A 51 -21.08 0.79 -10.32
N LYS A 52 -21.78 1.91 -10.50
CA LYS A 52 -23.04 1.99 -11.25
C LYS A 52 -22.85 1.70 -12.73
N ASP A 53 -21.79 2.23 -13.32
CA ASP A 53 -21.53 2.13 -14.76
C ASP A 53 -21.02 0.74 -15.18
N LEU A 54 -20.44 -0.02 -14.23
CA LEU A 54 -20.05 -1.40 -14.48
C LEU A 54 -21.28 -2.31 -14.57
N PRO A 55 -21.32 -3.30 -15.49
CA PRO A 55 -22.36 -4.33 -15.49
C PRO A 55 -22.16 -5.26 -14.29
N ASP A 56 -23.19 -6.05 -13.93
CA ASP A 56 -23.03 -7.09 -12.90
C ASP A 56 -22.13 -8.22 -13.40
N PHE A 57 -21.17 -8.65 -12.58
CA PHE A 57 -20.23 -9.69 -12.97
C PHE A 57 -19.70 -10.50 -11.78
N THR A 58 -19.22 -11.70 -12.08
CA THR A 58 -18.32 -12.47 -11.22
C THR A 58 -17.02 -12.69 -11.98
N MET A 59 -15.89 -12.47 -11.31
CA MET A 59 -14.57 -12.61 -11.91
C MET A 59 -13.63 -13.33 -10.97
N LYS A 60 -12.84 -14.25 -11.53
CA LYS A 60 -11.67 -14.84 -10.88
C LYS A 60 -10.42 -14.17 -11.46
N VAL A 61 -9.58 -13.63 -10.59
CA VAL A 61 -8.28 -13.07 -10.97
C VAL A 61 -7.23 -13.84 -10.21
N ALA A 62 -6.37 -14.55 -10.94
CA ALA A 62 -5.13 -15.05 -10.37
C ALA A 62 -4.00 -14.19 -10.90
N TRP A 63 -3.09 -13.77 -10.04
CA TRP A 63 -1.86 -13.11 -10.45
C TRP A 63 -0.66 -13.93 -9.99
N SER A 64 0.45 -13.81 -10.71
CA SER A 64 1.73 -14.44 -10.35
C SER A 64 2.90 -13.54 -10.74
N LEU A 65 3.59 -12.95 -9.76
CA LEU A 65 4.88 -12.30 -10.01
C LEU A 65 5.93 -13.40 -10.23
N GLY A 66 6.45 -13.55 -11.45
CA GLY A 66 7.59 -14.44 -11.71
C GLY A 66 7.92 -14.68 -13.19
N SER A 67 9.22 -14.81 -13.50
CA SER A 67 9.76 -15.22 -14.79
C SER A 67 9.69 -16.76 -14.96
N MET A 68 9.70 -17.24 -16.22
CA MET A 68 9.60 -18.67 -16.54
C MET A 68 10.79 -19.50 -16.00
N LEU A 69 11.94 -18.86 -15.76
CA LEU A 69 13.18 -19.54 -15.34
C LEU A 69 13.28 -19.75 -13.82
N LEU A 70 12.71 -18.85 -13.01
CA LEU A 70 12.81 -18.87 -11.54
C LEU A 70 11.47 -19.18 -10.83
N SER A 71 10.43 -19.48 -11.61
CA SER A 71 9.08 -19.88 -11.16
C SER A 71 9.04 -20.97 -10.06
N PRO A 72 9.91 -22.01 -10.02
CA PRO A 72 9.86 -23.02 -8.97
C PRO A 72 10.35 -22.52 -7.60
N LEU A 73 11.34 -21.63 -7.58
CA LEU A 73 11.87 -21.04 -6.34
C LEU A 73 10.95 -19.90 -5.86
N LEU A 74 10.51 -19.01 -6.76
CA LEU A 74 9.76 -17.79 -6.42
C LEU A 74 8.29 -17.98 -5.99
N LYS A 75 7.67 -19.12 -6.30
CA LYS A 75 6.28 -19.46 -5.89
C LYS A 75 6.03 -19.40 -4.38
N LYS A 76 7.07 -19.52 -3.56
CA LYS A 76 6.98 -19.53 -2.08
C LYS A 76 7.06 -18.14 -1.44
N PHE A 77 7.61 -17.16 -2.15
CA PHE A 77 8.05 -15.88 -1.56
C PHE A 77 7.10 -14.72 -1.89
N ALA A 78 6.19 -14.98 -2.84
CA ALA A 78 4.87 -14.45 -3.19
C ALA A 78 4.89 -14.09 -4.68
N PRO A 79 3.86 -14.43 -5.50
CA PRO A 79 2.44 -14.43 -5.14
C PRO A 79 1.54 -15.21 -6.14
N TYR A 80 1.19 -16.47 -5.93
CA TYR A 80 -0.13 -16.86 -6.47
C TYR A 80 -1.14 -16.35 -5.46
N ASP A 81 -1.91 -15.35 -5.84
CA ASP A 81 -3.10 -15.00 -5.08
C ASP A 81 -4.25 -15.00 -6.06
N THR A 82 -5.37 -15.54 -5.57
CA THR A 82 -6.60 -15.62 -6.33
C THR A 82 -7.58 -14.70 -5.66
N TYR A 83 -7.99 -13.67 -6.38
CA TYR A 83 -9.13 -12.88 -6.05
C TYR A 83 -10.39 -13.43 -6.70
N THR A 84 -11.45 -13.44 -5.90
CA THR A 84 -12.79 -13.61 -6.43
C THR A 84 -13.54 -12.31 -6.21
N VAL A 85 -14.01 -11.73 -7.31
CA VAL A 85 -14.71 -10.46 -7.32
C VAL A 85 -16.15 -10.74 -7.73
N TRP A 86 -17.09 -10.29 -6.90
CA TRP A 86 -18.52 -10.29 -7.22
C TRP A 86 -19.01 -8.85 -7.18
N LYS A 87 -19.60 -8.41 -8.28
CA LYS A 87 -20.22 -7.10 -8.39
C LYS A 87 -21.68 -7.30 -8.77
N ARG A 88 -22.59 -6.70 -7.98
CA ARG A 88 -24.04 -6.70 -8.25
C ARG A 88 -24.64 -5.36 -7.84
N GLY A 89 -25.28 -4.66 -8.77
CA GLY A 89 -25.80 -3.31 -8.54
C GLY A 89 -24.70 -2.38 -8.04
N LEU A 90 -24.88 -1.82 -6.83
CA LEU A 90 -23.93 -0.95 -6.15
C LEU A 90 -23.13 -1.67 -5.05
N CYS A 91 -23.17 -3.01 -5.03
CA CYS A 91 -22.43 -3.84 -4.08
C CYS A 91 -21.25 -4.52 -4.76
N LEU A 92 -20.11 -4.55 -4.08
CA LEU A 92 -18.89 -5.22 -4.52
C LEU A 92 -18.34 -6.07 -3.36
N ARG A 93 -17.96 -7.31 -3.66
CA ARG A 93 -17.21 -8.17 -2.75
C ARG A 93 -15.93 -8.61 -3.43
N ILE A 94 -14.82 -8.50 -2.73
CA ILE A 94 -13.52 -9.03 -3.15
C ILE A 94 -13.02 -9.96 -2.05
N ASP A 95 -12.85 -11.23 -2.37
CA ASP A 95 -12.20 -12.20 -1.48
C ASP A 95 -10.77 -12.46 -1.96
N GLY A 96 -9.82 -12.55 -1.04
CA GLY A 96 -8.41 -12.79 -1.35
C GLY A 96 -7.62 -13.49 -0.26
N THR A 97 -6.37 -13.86 -0.58
CA THR A 97 -5.49 -14.62 0.34
C THR A 97 -4.28 -13.85 0.87
N LEU A 98 -4.09 -12.60 0.45
CA LEU A 98 -2.99 -11.73 0.87
C LEU A 98 -3.51 -10.64 1.81
N VAL A 99 -3.33 -10.84 3.12
CA VAL A 99 -3.91 -9.99 4.17
C VAL A 99 -3.06 -8.77 4.51
N GLY A 100 -1.81 -8.70 4.06
CA GLY A 100 -0.98 -7.51 4.26
C GLY A 100 0.51 -7.77 4.16
N LEU A 101 1.27 -6.77 4.57
CA LEU A 101 2.73 -6.80 4.62
C LEU A 101 3.19 -6.81 6.08
N SER A 102 4.25 -7.53 6.37
CA SER A 102 4.94 -7.50 7.66
C SER A 102 6.00 -6.40 7.61
N GLU A 103 5.78 -5.31 8.36
CA GLU A 103 6.65 -4.13 8.36
C GLU A 103 8.05 -4.43 8.86
N GLU A 104 8.19 -5.24 9.92
CA GLU A 104 9.49 -5.66 10.45
C GLU A 104 10.28 -6.49 9.42
N GLU A 105 9.61 -7.43 8.76
CA GLU A 105 10.24 -8.29 7.76
C GLU A 105 10.54 -7.52 6.46
N ALA A 106 9.73 -6.52 6.10
CA ALA A 106 9.98 -5.60 4.99
C ALA A 106 11.20 -4.71 5.26
N LYS A 107 11.32 -4.13 6.47
CA LYS A 107 12.48 -3.33 6.88
C LYS A 107 13.77 -4.15 6.94
N ALA A 108 13.68 -5.42 7.32
CA ALA A 108 14.81 -6.36 7.30
C ALA A 108 15.16 -6.88 5.89
N ALA A 109 14.47 -6.41 4.84
CA ALA A 109 14.57 -6.93 3.47
C ALA A 109 14.47 -8.46 3.39
N THR A 110 13.73 -9.06 4.34
CA THR A 110 13.60 -10.51 4.43
C THR A 110 12.43 -10.97 3.60
N TRP A 111 12.61 -12.08 2.91
CA TRP A 111 11.65 -12.72 1.99
C TRP A 111 10.29 -13.15 2.60
N LYS A 112 10.02 -12.88 3.89
CA LYS A 112 8.78 -13.23 4.60
C LYS A 112 7.76 -12.10 4.70
N PHE A 113 8.03 -10.95 4.10
CA PHE A 113 7.22 -9.75 4.28
C PHE A 113 5.76 -9.84 3.80
N TRP A 114 5.31 -10.91 3.14
CA TRP A 114 3.91 -11.10 2.74
C TRP A 114 3.14 -11.94 3.77
N LYS A 115 2.11 -11.34 4.36
CA LYS A 115 1.21 -12.04 5.29
C LYS A 115 0.06 -12.67 4.52
N ARG A 116 -0.05 -14.00 4.60
CA ARG A 116 -1.14 -14.79 4.01
C ARG A 116 -2.30 -14.97 4.99
N GLY A 117 -3.51 -15.02 4.46
CA GLY A 117 -4.75 -15.25 5.20
C GLY A 117 -5.98 -14.92 4.36
N HIS A 118 -7.17 -15.35 4.75
CA HIS A 118 -8.37 -15.02 4.02
C HIS A 118 -8.92 -13.67 4.47
N PHE A 119 -9.18 -12.77 3.51
CA PHE A 119 -9.94 -11.55 3.77
C PHE A 119 -11.09 -11.39 2.78
N SER A 120 -12.07 -10.58 3.18
CA SER A 120 -13.11 -10.06 2.28
C SER A 120 -13.16 -8.54 2.40
N LEU A 121 -13.07 -7.84 1.28
CA LEU A 121 -13.47 -6.44 1.17
C LEU A 121 -14.92 -6.40 0.69
N LEU A 122 -15.80 -5.78 1.47
CA LEU A 122 -17.21 -5.61 1.15
C LEU A 122 -17.48 -4.12 0.97
N VAL A 123 -18.00 -3.74 -0.18
CA VAL A 123 -18.50 -2.39 -0.46
C VAL A 123 -19.99 -2.49 -0.70
N SER A 124 -20.78 -1.73 0.06
CA SER A 124 -22.22 -1.62 -0.14
C SER A 124 -22.61 -0.17 -0.25
N ALA A 125 -23.15 0.20 -1.41
CA ALA A 125 -23.65 1.54 -1.69
C ALA A 125 -25.14 1.55 -2.08
N ASP A 126 -25.83 0.50 -1.66
CA ASP A 126 -27.29 0.37 -1.72
C ASP A 126 -28.02 1.22 -0.67
N THR A 127 -27.29 1.74 0.32
CA THR A 127 -27.79 2.67 1.33
C THR A 127 -27.16 4.05 1.15
N PRO A 128 -27.79 5.13 1.69
CA PRO A 128 -27.22 6.48 1.66
C PRO A 128 -25.80 6.55 2.24
N ASP A 129 -25.52 5.70 3.22
CA ASP A 129 -24.21 5.57 3.86
C ASP A 129 -23.45 4.41 3.21
N VAL A 130 -22.49 4.72 2.32
CA VAL A 130 -21.66 3.67 1.71
C VAL A 130 -20.81 3.01 2.78
N LYS A 131 -20.94 1.69 2.91
CA LYS A 131 -20.16 0.90 3.84
C LYS A 131 -19.02 0.22 3.12
N ILE A 132 -17.81 0.37 3.64
CA ILE A 132 -16.65 -0.41 3.21
C ILE A 132 -16.13 -1.20 4.40
N LEU A 133 -16.30 -2.52 4.37
CA LEU A 133 -15.88 -3.41 5.44
C LEU A 133 -14.70 -4.26 4.98
N LEU A 134 -13.61 -4.23 5.75
CA LEU A 134 -12.52 -5.19 5.64
C LEU A 134 -12.70 -6.29 6.68
N VAL A 135 -12.99 -7.51 6.21
CA VAL A 135 -13.18 -8.69 7.05
C VAL A 135 -11.90 -9.53 7.04
N ASP A 136 -11.27 -9.68 8.20
CA ASP A 136 -10.18 -10.63 8.44
C ASP A 136 -10.79 -11.93 8.98
N HIS A 137 -10.85 -12.97 8.14
CA HIS A 137 -11.43 -14.25 8.51
C HIS A 137 -10.56 -15.03 9.49
N GLY A 138 -9.23 -14.81 9.46
CA GLY A 138 -8.30 -15.46 10.37
C GLY A 138 -8.47 -14.97 11.81
N LYS A 139 -8.63 -13.65 11.98
CA LYS A 139 -8.91 -13.03 13.28
C LYS A 139 -10.40 -12.99 13.64
N LYS A 140 -11.29 -13.42 12.74
CA LYS A 140 -12.75 -13.32 12.87
C LYS A 140 -13.21 -11.90 13.24
N ARG A 141 -12.64 -10.90 12.57
CA ARG A 141 -12.87 -9.48 12.85
C ARG A 141 -13.23 -8.74 11.57
N ALA A 142 -14.20 -7.83 11.65
CA ALA A 142 -14.50 -6.87 10.60
C ALA A 142 -14.13 -5.46 11.05
N VAL A 143 -13.58 -4.67 10.13
CA VAL A 143 -13.30 -3.24 10.32
C VAL A 143 -14.10 -2.46 9.31
N ASP A 144 -14.88 -1.50 9.78
CA ASP A 144 -15.53 -0.53 8.91
C ASP A 144 -14.56 0.58 8.56
N SER A 145 -14.49 0.98 7.30
CA SER A 145 -13.79 2.19 6.87
C SER A 145 -14.28 3.44 7.61
N GLU A 146 -15.56 3.48 7.98
CA GLU A 146 -16.14 4.54 8.82
C GLU A 146 -15.66 4.47 10.27
N PHE A 147 -14.99 3.40 10.70
CA PHE A 147 -14.39 3.35 12.03
C PHE A 147 -13.35 4.47 12.23
N ASN A 148 -12.72 4.94 11.15
CA ASN A 148 -11.81 6.08 11.14
C ASN A 148 -12.51 7.44 10.95
N HIS A 149 -13.85 7.48 10.93
CA HIS A 149 -14.59 8.73 10.85
C HIS A 149 -14.27 9.58 12.10
N PRO A 150 -13.94 10.89 11.95
CA PRO A 150 -13.53 11.75 13.08
C PRO A 150 -14.55 11.85 14.22
N LYS A 151 -15.83 11.59 13.94
CA LYS A 151 -16.93 11.58 14.94
C LYS A 151 -17.07 10.28 15.73
N HIS A 152 -16.49 9.16 15.28
CA HIS A 152 -16.57 7.89 16.00
C HIS A 152 -15.42 7.78 17.01
N GLN A 153 -15.74 7.45 18.27
CA GLN A 153 -14.73 7.36 19.35
C GLN A 153 -13.62 6.33 19.08
N GLY A 154 -13.88 5.35 18.20
CA GLY A 154 -12.90 4.34 17.77
C GLY A 154 -11.89 4.83 16.72
N GLY A 155 -12.14 5.94 16.04
CA GLY A 155 -11.25 6.53 15.02
C GLY A 155 -10.36 7.64 15.55
N ARG A 156 -10.31 7.85 16.87
CA ARG A 156 -9.43 8.85 17.48
C ARG A 156 -8.00 8.33 17.51
N THR A 157 -7.06 9.19 17.11
CA THR A 157 -5.64 8.97 17.32
C THR A 157 -5.38 8.57 18.78
N THR A 158 -4.87 7.36 18.99
CA THR A 158 -4.53 6.88 20.32
C THR A 158 -3.14 7.34 20.73
N ASP A 159 -2.87 7.37 22.03
CA ASP A 159 -1.53 7.66 22.53
C ASP A 159 -0.50 6.62 22.04
N GLU A 160 -0.96 5.39 21.77
CA GLU A 160 -0.11 4.33 21.22
C GLU A 160 0.24 4.61 19.75
N ASP A 161 -0.72 5.02 18.92
CA ASP A 161 -0.44 5.40 17.52
C ASP A 161 0.60 6.52 17.44
N VAL A 162 0.51 7.50 18.35
CA VAL A 162 1.48 8.60 18.45
C VAL A 162 2.84 8.06 18.89
N ARG A 163 2.90 7.19 19.90
CA ARG A 163 4.16 6.58 20.35
C ARG A 163 4.82 5.75 19.26
N THR A 164 4.04 4.95 18.52
CA THR A 164 4.53 4.20 17.36
C THR A 164 5.15 5.17 16.36
N LEU A 165 4.42 6.20 15.94
CA LEU A 165 4.93 7.20 14.98
C LEU A 165 6.21 7.90 15.48
N LEU A 166 6.30 8.21 16.78
CA LEU A 166 7.49 8.83 17.38
C LEU A 166 8.68 7.88 17.52
N SER A 167 8.43 6.57 17.59
CA SER A 167 9.47 5.55 17.72
C SER A 167 10.10 5.16 16.38
N GLU A 168 9.43 5.49 15.28
CA GLU A 168 9.88 5.18 13.94
C GLU A 168 10.71 6.32 13.32
N PRO A 169 11.69 6.00 12.45
CA PRO A 169 12.35 7.01 11.64
C PRO A 169 11.32 7.78 10.82
N VAL A 170 11.38 9.11 10.84
CA VAL A 170 10.52 9.92 9.98
C VAL A 170 11.02 9.84 8.54
N ASP A 171 10.26 9.19 7.67
CA ASP A 171 10.59 9.09 6.26
C ASP A 171 9.42 9.50 5.35
N LYS A 172 9.74 9.76 4.09
CA LYS A 172 8.75 9.95 3.03
C LYS A 172 9.17 9.13 1.83
N SER A 173 8.24 8.36 1.29
CA SER A 173 8.44 7.59 0.07
C SER A 173 7.62 8.21 -1.07
N LYS A 174 8.23 8.29 -2.25
CA LYS A 174 7.53 8.57 -3.50
C LYS A 174 7.82 7.42 -4.45
N THR A 175 6.78 6.67 -4.76
CA THR A 175 6.84 5.57 -5.72
C THR A 175 6.16 5.99 -7.02
N ALA A 176 6.86 5.81 -8.13
CA ALA A 176 6.34 5.98 -9.47
C ALA A 176 6.40 4.65 -10.21
N ALA A 177 5.34 4.31 -10.95
CA ALA A 177 5.35 3.21 -11.88
C ALA A 177 5.51 3.78 -13.31
N GLU A 178 6.51 3.31 -14.03
CA GLU A 178 6.83 3.70 -15.39
C GLU A 178 6.82 2.47 -16.31
N GLU A 179 6.76 2.71 -17.63
CA GLU A 179 6.80 1.65 -18.65
C GLU A 179 5.74 0.53 -18.46
N PHE A 180 4.53 0.90 -18.05
CA PHE A 180 3.44 -0.05 -17.89
C PHE A 180 3.06 -0.70 -19.24
N SER A 181 3.01 -2.02 -19.26
CA SER A 181 2.59 -2.82 -20.39
C SER A 181 1.64 -3.92 -19.90
N PHE A 182 0.52 -4.10 -20.61
CA PHE A 182 -0.47 -5.13 -20.32
C PHE A 182 -0.94 -5.76 -21.63
N LYS A 183 -0.60 -7.03 -21.86
CA LYS A 183 -0.81 -7.68 -23.17
C LYS A 183 -1.36 -9.09 -23.00
N PRO A 184 -2.29 -9.54 -23.87
CA PRO A 184 -2.74 -10.93 -23.83
C PRO A 184 -1.60 -11.88 -24.21
N VAL A 185 -1.41 -12.95 -23.44
CA VAL A 185 -0.44 -13.99 -23.77
C VAL A 185 -1.00 -14.85 -24.90
N LYS A 186 -0.18 -15.13 -25.91
CA LYS A 186 -0.56 -16.03 -27.01
C LYS A 186 -0.06 -17.46 -26.74
N SER A 187 -0.89 -18.43 -27.10
CA SER A 187 -0.52 -19.84 -27.23
C SER A 187 0.41 -20.05 -28.42
N TRP A 188 1.06 -21.21 -28.49
CA TRP A 188 1.92 -21.61 -29.62
C TRP A 188 1.20 -21.59 -30.98
N ARG A 189 -0.14 -21.69 -30.99
CA ARG A 189 -0.99 -21.57 -32.19
C ARG A 189 -1.46 -20.15 -32.49
N GLY A 190 -0.92 -19.14 -31.81
CA GLY A 190 -1.27 -17.73 -32.01
C GLY A 190 -2.59 -17.26 -31.37
N ARG A 191 -3.40 -18.17 -30.81
CA ARG A 191 -4.64 -17.83 -30.08
C ARG A 191 -4.34 -17.31 -28.68
N HIS A 192 -5.24 -16.54 -28.06
CA HIS A 192 -5.10 -16.14 -26.66
C HIS A 192 -4.97 -17.37 -25.74
N LYS A 193 -4.00 -17.32 -24.83
CA LYS A 193 -3.75 -18.37 -23.85
C LYS A 193 -4.84 -18.32 -22.78
N THR A 194 -5.29 -19.49 -22.36
CA THR A 194 -6.27 -19.66 -21.28
C THR A 194 -5.75 -20.65 -20.24
N GLU A 195 -6.11 -20.43 -18.99
CA GLU A 195 -5.75 -21.28 -17.85
C GLU A 195 -6.95 -21.46 -16.90
N GLN A 196 -7.01 -22.58 -16.19
CA GLN A 196 -8.04 -22.80 -15.18
C GLN A 196 -7.64 -22.16 -13.85
N VAL A 197 -8.54 -21.37 -13.27
CA VAL A 197 -8.41 -20.76 -11.94
C VAL A 197 -9.65 -21.14 -11.14
N ASP A 198 -9.50 -21.97 -10.11
CA ASP A 198 -10.61 -22.49 -9.29
C ASP A 198 -11.79 -23.04 -10.13
N GLY A 199 -11.49 -23.76 -11.21
CA GLY A 199 -12.48 -24.33 -12.13
C GLY A 199 -13.04 -23.36 -13.18
N TRP A 200 -12.63 -22.08 -13.18
CA TRP A 200 -12.99 -21.10 -14.20
C TRP A 200 -11.96 -21.08 -15.32
N MET A 201 -12.39 -21.11 -16.58
CA MET A 201 -11.51 -20.91 -17.72
C MET A 201 -11.24 -19.41 -17.90
N THR A 202 -10.01 -18.97 -17.61
CA THR A 202 -9.60 -17.57 -17.61
C THR A 202 -8.65 -17.26 -18.76
N ARG A 203 -8.53 -15.99 -19.14
CA ARG A 203 -7.55 -15.52 -20.14
C ARG A 203 -6.28 -15.07 -19.43
N VAL A 204 -5.14 -15.41 -19.99
CA VAL A 204 -3.83 -15.06 -19.44
C VAL A 204 -3.34 -13.76 -20.08
N TYR A 205 -2.94 -12.81 -19.24
CA TYR A 205 -2.29 -11.56 -19.65
C TYR A 205 -0.85 -11.55 -19.13
N ASP A 206 -0.05 -10.62 -19.63
CA ASP A 206 1.32 -10.33 -19.21
C ASP A 206 1.35 -8.86 -18.80
N ALA A 207 1.75 -8.59 -17.57
CA ALA A 207 1.78 -7.27 -16.96
C ALA A 207 3.21 -6.91 -16.54
N SER A 208 3.78 -5.86 -17.12
CA SER A 208 5.14 -5.41 -16.84
C SER A 208 5.17 -3.92 -16.54
N PHE A 209 5.94 -3.52 -15.54
CA PHE A 209 6.19 -2.12 -15.19
C PHE A 209 7.54 -2.00 -14.48
N LYS A 210 8.11 -0.80 -14.46
CA LYS A 210 9.25 -0.42 -13.64
C LYS A 210 8.74 0.42 -12.48
N LEU A 211 9.10 0.07 -11.26
CA LEU A 211 8.87 0.91 -10.09
C LEU A 211 10.14 1.65 -9.75
N HIS A 212 10.06 2.97 -9.65
CA HIS A 212 11.10 3.78 -9.04
C HIS A 212 10.56 4.32 -7.72
N SER A 213 11.19 3.96 -6.61
CA SER A 213 10.82 4.42 -5.28
C SER A 213 11.95 5.24 -4.68
N LYS A 214 11.67 6.53 -4.47
CA LYS A 214 12.57 7.42 -3.75
C LYS A 214 12.13 7.53 -2.29
N VAL A 215 12.93 7.02 -1.37
CA VAL A 215 12.70 7.14 0.07
C VAL A 215 13.66 8.18 0.63
N VAL A 216 13.13 9.23 1.25
CA VAL A 216 13.92 10.24 1.94
C VAL A 216 13.70 10.04 3.42
N VAL A 217 14.76 9.71 4.16
CA VAL A 217 14.73 9.54 5.62
C VAL A 217 15.23 10.82 6.26
N LYS A 218 14.40 11.40 7.12
CA LYS A 218 14.75 12.61 7.86
C LYS A 218 15.89 12.30 8.78
N THR A 219 16.98 13.04 8.62
CA THR A 219 18.16 12.84 9.46
C THR A 219 18.13 13.88 10.58
N SER A 220 17.89 13.41 11.80
CA SER A 220 17.90 14.21 13.02
C SER A 220 19.20 13.96 13.78
N ALA A 221 20.34 14.35 13.23
CA ALA A 221 21.59 14.18 13.96
C ALA A 221 22.58 15.31 13.65
N TYR A 222 22.68 16.21 14.63
CA TYR A 222 23.95 16.75 15.09
C TYR A 222 24.92 15.58 15.37
N SER A 223 26.23 15.80 15.28
CA SER A 223 27.19 14.70 15.50
C SER A 223 27.02 14.09 16.90
N VAL A 224 26.65 12.81 16.99
CA VAL A 224 26.49 12.10 18.28
C VAL A 224 27.76 11.37 18.73
N HIS A 225 28.77 11.36 17.87
CA HIS A 225 30.08 10.79 18.13
C HIS A 225 31.13 11.88 17.86
N GLY A 226 31.42 12.68 18.88
CA GLY A 226 32.35 13.78 18.79
C GLY A 226 32.60 14.44 20.14
N THR A 227 33.53 15.38 20.17
CA THR A 227 33.79 16.24 21.32
C THR A 227 32.64 17.22 21.55
N PHE A 228 32.61 17.87 22.72
CA PHE A 228 31.64 18.93 23.03
C PHE A 228 31.63 20.06 21.98
N GLU A 229 32.82 20.44 21.49
CA GLU A 229 32.98 21.46 20.45
C GLU A 229 32.44 20.98 19.11
N GLU A 230 32.68 19.71 18.74
CA GLU A 230 32.15 19.10 17.51
C GLU A 230 30.61 18.97 17.55
N TYR A 231 30.03 18.73 18.73
CA TYR A 231 28.57 18.73 18.90
C TYR A 231 27.98 20.11 18.63
N LEU A 232 28.52 21.16 19.24
CA LEU A 232 28.05 22.54 19.07
C LEU A 232 28.30 23.10 17.66
N ALA A 233 29.41 22.69 17.03
CA ALA A 233 29.75 23.09 15.67
C ALA A 233 29.00 22.28 14.60
N SER A 234 28.35 21.17 14.98
CA SER A 234 27.66 20.33 14.00
C SER A 234 26.42 21.03 13.45
N VAL A 235 26.22 20.87 12.14
CA VAL A 235 25.02 21.33 11.44
C VAL A 235 24.13 20.12 11.17
N PRO A 236 22.80 20.29 11.11
CA PRO A 236 21.91 19.23 10.70
C PRO A 236 22.36 18.67 9.34
N SER A 237 22.70 17.38 9.31
CA SER A 237 23.06 16.68 8.08
C SER A 237 21.92 16.75 7.05
N GLN A 238 22.27 16.67 5.76
CA GLN A 238 21.27 16.57 4.69
C GLN A 238 20.45 15.29 4.89
N ASP A 239 19.17 15.34 4.52
CA ASP A 239 18.31 14.16 4.60
C ASP A 239 18.88 13.03 3.74
N ARG A 240 18.95 11.83 4.33
CA ARG A 240 19.43 10.64 3.62
C ARG A 240 18.42 10.26 2.54
N VAL A 241 18.85 10.31 1.29
CA VAL A 241 18.08 9.84 0.14
C VAL A 241 18.49 8.40 -0.16
N VAL A 242 17.50 7.53 -0.27
CA VAL A 242 17.65 6.15 -0.73
C VAL A 242 16.78 6.01 -1.97
N ASP A 243 17.41 5.95 -3.13
CA ASP A 243 16.73 5.61 -4.38
C ASP A 243 16.71 4.09 -4.51
N VAL A 244 15.52 3.54 -4.71
CA VAL A 244 15.30 2.11 -4.89
C VAL A 244 14.59 1.90 -6.22
N ASP A 245 15.34 1.43 -7.20
CA ASP A 245 14.80 0.93 -8.45
C ASP A 245 14.33 -0.51 -8.24
N PHE A 246 13.08 -0.75 -8.60
CA PHE A 246 12.47 -2.07 -8.65
C PHE A 246 11.93 -2.30 -10.07
N GLY A 247 12.75 -2.83 -10.97
CA GLY A 247 12.23 -3.49 -12.15
C GLY A 247 11.58 -4.82 -11.76
N ILE A 248 10.45 -5.19 -12.39
CA ILE A 248 10.01 -6.59 -12.36
C ILE A 248 11.13 -7.54 -12.87
N GLY A 249 12.07 -7.02 -13.67
CA GLY A 249 13.29 -7.70 -14.10
C GLY A 249 14.50 -7.62 -13.14
N ASP A 250 14.41 -6.91 -12.01
CA ASP A 250 15.51 -6.78 -11.04
C ASP A 250 15.32 -7.66 -9.79
N ILE A 251 14.11 -8.19 -9.58
CA ILE A 251 13.88 -9.33 -8.65
C ILE A 251 14.37 -10.65 -9.28
N ALA A 252 14.60 -10.65 -10.59
CA ALA A 252 15.14 -11.76 -11.35
C ALA A 252 15.62 -11.24 -12.70
N GLY A 253 16.95 -11.19 -12.90
CA GLY A 253 17.53 -10.91 -14.21
C GLY A 253 16.77 -11.64 -15.32
N ALA A 254 16.21 -10.84 -16.22
CA ALA A 254 15.43 -11.21 -17.42
C ALA A 254 14.00 -11.76 -17.20
N GLY A 255 13.02 -10.99 -17.69
CA GLY A 255 11.77 -11.49 -18.27
C GLY A 255 10.51 -11.17 -17.47
N GLY A 256 9.61 -10.38 -18.08
CA GLY A 256 8.33 -9.90 -17.56
C GLY A 256 7.41 -10.98 -16.93
N GLY A 257 6.54 -10.51 -16.03
CA GLY A 257 5.60 -11.32 -15.26
C GLY A 257 4.20 -11.39 -15.88
N LYS A 258 3.55 -12.55 -15.71
CA LYS A 258 2.22 -12.90 -16.24
C LYS A 258 1.12 -12.67 -15.22
#